data_AF-A0A5M6IYX3-F1
#
_entry.id   AF-A0A5M6IYX3-F1
#
_cell.length_a   1.000
_cell.length_b   1.000
_cell.length_c   1.000
_cell.angle_alpha   90.00
_cell.angle_beta   90.00
_cell.angle_gamma   90.00
#
_symmetry.space_group_name_H-M   'P 1'
#
loop_
_entity.id
_entity.type
_entity.pdbx_description
1 polymer ?
#
loop_
_entity_poly.entity_id
_entity_poly.type
_entity_poly.pdbx_seq_one_letter_code
_entity_poly.pdbx_strand_id
1 'polypeptide(L)'
;MRPASAIAAPVGSDDAADLIDGPPVPAAVLVPLVLGPVPGVLLTKRTAHLAQHAGQVSFPGGRIDPGDASPEAAALREAQEEIGLDPSQVELAGRLGEYVTGTGYAITPVLGLLPVGQGLESLALLPSPAEVDAVFELPMTVLLDPDAPQRRRVHFRGRWREFWVWPHPEHYIWGATAGILVQLATLLRGS
;
A
#
# COMPACT_ATOMS: atom_id res chain seq x y z
N MET A 1 23.36 1.62 5.82
CA MET A 1 21.95 1.16 5.79
C MET A 1 21.98 -0.33 5.47
N ARG A 2 21.52 -1.22 6.37
CA ARG A 2 21.41 -2.65 6.04
C ARG A 2 20.20 -2.81 5.11
N PRO A 3 20.29 -3.59 4.01
CA PRO A 3 19.11 -3.88 3.21
C PRO A 3 18.08 -4.57 4.10
N ALA A 4 16.83 -4.09 4.06
CA ALA A 4 15.75 -4.72 4.78
C ALA A 4 15.58 -6.14 4.21
N SER A 5 15.71 -7.15 5.07
CA SER A 5 15.53 -8.54 4.62
C SER A 5 14.06 -8.74 4.27
N ALA A 6 13.77 -9.40 3.15
CA ALA A 6 12.41 -9.78 2.81
C ALA A 6 11.85 -10.63 3.96
N ILE A 7 10.71 -10.22 4.51
CA ILE A 7 9.96 -11.08 5.40
C ILE A 7 9.28 -12.09 4.48
N ALA A 8 9.43 -13.38 4.76
CA ALA A 8 8.89 -14.45 3.92
C ALA A 8 7.36 -14.45 3.94
N ALA A 9 6.75 -13.54 3.19
CA ALA A 9 5.35 -13.50 2.85
C ALA A 9 5.17 -13.99 1.40
N PRO A 10 4.11 -14.76 1.11
CA PRO A 10 3.86 -15.26 -0.23
C PRO A 10 3.66 -14.11 -1.22
N VAL A 11 4.16 -14.28 -2.45
CA VAL A 11 3.85 -13.37 -3.57
C VAL A 11 2.33 -13.32 -3.76
N GLY A 12 1.78 -12.12 -3.83
CA GLY A 12 0.36 -11.90 -4.09
C GLY A 12 0.12 -11.47 -5.55
N SER A 13 -1.10 -11.62 -6.01
CA SER A 13 -1.53 -11.05 -7.28
C SER A 13 -3.02 -10.74 -7.27
N ASP A 14 -3.45 -9.83 -8.13
CA ASP A 14 -4.86 -9.75 -8.50
C ASP A 14 -5.23 -10.97 -9.36
N ASP A 15 -6.49 -11.39 -9.32
CA ASP A 15 -7.07 -12.33 -10.31
C ASP A 15 -6.95 -11.83 -11.77
N ALA A 16 -6.62 -10.56 -11.91
CA ALA A 16 -6.43 -9.89 -13.19
C ALA A 16 -4.99 -9.93 -13.72
N ALA A 17 -4.01 -10.41 -12.94
CA ALA A 17 -2.60 -10.42 -13.32
C ALA A 17 -2.31 -11.27 -14.58
N ASP A 18 -3.08 -12.33 -14.82
CA ASP A 18 -2.94 -13.18 -16.00
C ASP A 18 -3.28 -12.47 -17.33
N LEU A 19 -3.81 -11.23 -17.26
CA LEU A 19 -4.11 -10.42 -18.44
C LEU A 19 -2.97 -9.52 -18.89
N ILE A 20 -1.85 -9.48 -18.15
CA ILE A 20 -0.76 -8.56 -18.46
C ILE A 20 -0.06 -9.06 -19.74
N ASP A 21 -0.01 -8.19 -20.75
CA ASP A 21 0.82 -8.40 -21.94
C ASP A 21 2.22 -7.81 -21.69
N GLY A 22 3.19 -8.68 -21.42
CA GLY A 22 4.60 -8.31 -21.21
C GLY A 22 5.07 -8.36 -19.75
N PRO A 23 6.36 -8.05 -19.48
CA PRO A 23 6.87 -8.04 -18.12
C PRO A 23 6.24 -6.90 -17.32
N PRO A 24 5.86 -7.14 -16.05
CA PRO A 24 5.28 -6.09 -15.22
C PRO A 24 6.30 -4.97 -14.94
N VAL A 25 5.80 -3.75 -14.85
CA VAL A 25 6.59 -2.56 -14.50
C VAL A 25 6.92 -2.61 -13.01
N PRO A 26 8.21 -2.53 -12.62
CA PRO A 26 8.60 -2.49 -11.21
C PRO A 26 8.04 -1.24 -10.51
N ALA A 27 7.43 -1.45 -9.35
CA ALA A 27 6.88 -0.41 -8.49
C ALA A 27 7.19 -0.71 -7.03
N ALA A 28 7.20 0.32 -6.19
CA ALA A 28 7.36 0.18 -4.76
C ALA A 28 6.39 1.08 -4.02
N VAL A 29 5.83 0.55 -2.93
CA VAL A 29 4.94 1.31 -2.04
C VAL A 29 5.45 1.23 -0.62
N LEU A 30 5.30 2.32 0.12
CA LEU A 30 5.52 2.33 1.55
C LEU A 30 4.25 1.82 2.24
N VAL A 31 4.40 0.87 3.15
CA VAL A 31 3.37 0.37 4.05
C VAL A 31 3.69 0.93 5.45
N PRO A 32 3.30 2.19 5.73
CA PRO A 32 3.60 2.86 6.99
C PRO A 32 2.68 2.40 8.12
N LEU A 33 3.27 1.88 9.19
CA LEU A 33 2.59 1.59 10.45
C LEU A 33 2.67 2.81 11.35
N VAL A 34 1.52 3.41 11.64
CA VAL A 34 1.38 4.49 12.63
C VAL A 34 1.31 3.82 14.00
N LEU A 35 2.25 4.15 14.89
CA LEU A 35 2.39 3.55 16.21
C LEU A 35 1.94 4.50 17.34
N GLY A 36 0.89 5.27 17.06
CA GLY A 36 0.25 6.19 18.00
C GLY A 36 -0.65 5.48 19.02
N PRO A 37 -1.44 6.24 19.82
CA PRO A 37 -2.35 5.67 20.82
C PRO A 37 -3.38 4.69 20.25
N VAL A 38 -3.79 4.91 18.99
CA VAL A 38 -4.56 3.98 18.18
C VAL A 38 -3.68 3.62 16.99
N PRO A 39 -3.01 2.45 17.00
CA PRO A 39 -2.16 2.04 15.89
C PRO A 39 -2.97 1.83 14.62
N GLY A 40 -2.34 2.09 13.48
CA GLY A 40 -2.99 2.00 12.19
C GLY A 40 -2.01 1.84 11.04
N VAL A 41 -2.58 1.75 9.84
CA VAL A 41 -1.84 1.77 8.59
C VAL A 41 -2.23 3.02 7.83
N LEU A 42 -1.26 3.88 7.53
CA LEU A 42 -1.53 5.09 6.76
C LEU A 42 -1.75 4.74 5.28
N LEU A 43 -2.84 5.28 4.74
CA LEU A 43 -3.27 5.15 3.36
C LEU A 43 -3.53 6.54 2.77
N THR A 44 -3.49 6.62 1.45
CA THR A 44 -3.81 7.81 0.68
C THR A 44 -5.03 7.55 -0.20
N LYS A 45 -5.79 8.58 -0.47
CA LYS A 45 -6.82 8.59 -1.52
C LYS A 45 -6.35 9.48 -2.64
N ARG A 46 -6.22 8.93 -3.84
CA ARG A 46 -5.79 9.67 -5.03
C ARG A 46 -6.85 10.67 -5.46
N THR A 47 -6.45 11.82 -6.02
CA THR A 47 -7.39 12.79 -6.59
C THR A 47 -8.19 12.19 -7.75
N ALA A 48 -9.41 12.71 -7.96
CA ALA A 48 -10.32 12.20 -8.99
C ALA A 48 -9.91 12.57 -10.43
N HIS A 49 -8.94 13.49 -10.59
CA HIS A 49 -8.54 14.04 -11.90
C HIS A 49 -7.34 13.32 -12.52
N LEU A 50 -6.75 12.33 -11.85
CA LEU A 50 -5.60 11.60 -12.36
C LEU A 50 -5.98 10.66 -13.52
N ALA A 51 -5.10 10.56 -14.51
CA ALA A 51 -5.33 9.72 -15.69
C ALA A 51 -5.40 8.22 -15.36
N GLN A 52 -4.75 7.79 -14.27
CA GLN A 52 -4.75 6.42 -13.78
C GLN A 52 -5.16 6.40 -12.30
N HIS A 53 -5.92 5.39 -11.91
CA HIS A 53 -6.29 5.12 -10.52
C HIS A 53 -6.99 6.30 -9.79
N ALA A 54 -7.69 7.16 -10.54
CA ALA A 54 -8.45 8.29 -9.99
C ALA A 54 -9.38 7.85 -8.84
N GLY A 55 -9.29 8.55 -7.70
CA GLY A 55 -10.13 8.29 -6.53
C GLY A 55 -9.84 6.99 -5.78
N GLN A 56 -8.87 6.19 -6.21
CA GLN A 56 -8.54 4.93 -5.55
C GLN A 56 -7.77 5.16 -4.25
N VAL A 57 -7.99 4.25 -3.30
CA VAL A 57 -7.17 4.17 -2.09
C VAL A 57 -5.90 3.38 -2.40
N SER A 58 -4.76 3.94 -2.01
CA SER A 58 -3.45 3.32 -2.19
C SER A 58 -2.58 3.54 -0.96
N PHE A 59 -1.51 2.75 -0.90
CA PHE A 59 -0.33 3.14 -0.16
C PHE A 59 0.40 4.28 -0.88
N PRO A 60 1.15 5.15 -0.17
CA PRO A 60 2.08 6.07 -0.84
C PRO A 60 3.11 5.27 -1.65
N GLY A 61 3.33 5.64 -2.90
CA GLY A 61 4.24 4.89 -3.75
C GLY A 61 3.97 5.00 -5.24
N GLY A 62 4.91 4.47 -6.01
CA GLY A 62 4.94 4.65 -7.45
C GLY A 62 5.92 3.72 -8.14
N ARG A 63 6.34 4.11 -9.34
CA ARG A 63 7.29 3.34 -10.13
C ARG A 63 8.67 3.41 -9.50
N ILE A 64 9.45 2.34 -9.70
CA ILE A 64 10.88 2.37 -9.40
C ILE A 64 11.57 2.99 -10.61
N ASP A 65 12.13 4.17 -10.44
CA ASP A 65 12.84 4.87 -11.51
C ASP A 65 14.27 4.33 -11.68
N PRO A 66 14.89 4.48 -12.87
CA PRO A 66 16.26 4.03 -13.10
C PRO A 66 17.31 4.63 -12.15
N GLY A 67 16.99 5.78 -11.52
CA GLY A 67 17.85 6.44 -10.54
C GLY A 67 17.64 5.96 -9.09
N ASP A 68 16.59 5.19 -8.80
CA ASP A 68 16.32 4.71 -7.45
C ASP A 68 17.31 3.60 -7.07
N ALA A 69 18.01 3.78 -5.95
CA ALA A 69 19.03 2.84 -5.50
C ALA A 69 18.45 1.49 -5.03
N SER A 70 17.17 1.47 -4.64
CA SER A 70 16.44 0.27 -4.22
C SER A 70 14.92 0.52 -4.21
N PRO A 71 14.09 -0.53 -4.09
CA PRO A 71 12.65 -0.38 -3.85
C PRO A 71 12.32 0.48 -2.62
N GLU A 72 13.10 0.39 -1.54
CA GLU A 72 12.91 1.24 -0.36
C GLU A 72 13.21 2.71 -0.66
N ALA A 73 14.23 3.01 -1.47
CA ALA A 73 14.51 4.38 -1.89
C ALA A 73 13.35 4.95 -2.72
N ALA A 74 12.80 4.17 -3.66
CA ALA A 74 11.63 4.55 -4.44
C ALA A 74 10.41 4.79 -3.55
N ALA A 75 10.08 3.87 -2.65
CA ALA A 75 8.93 3.99 -1.74
C ALA A 75 9.03 5.24 -0.83
N LEU A 76 10.23 5.54 -0.31
CA LEU A 76 10.46 6.73 0.53
C LEU A 76 10.39 8.02 -0.28
N ARG A 77 10.97 8.06 -1.49
CA ARG A 77 10.89 9.21 -2.41
C ARG A 77 9.44 9.52 -2.73
N GLU A 78 8.68 8.53 -3.18
CA GLU A 78 7.27 8.68 -3.54
C GLU A 78 6.43 9.11 -2.32
N ALA A 79 6.65 8.53 -1.14
CA ALA A 79 5.96 8.98 0.07
C ALA A 79 6.30 10.44 0.43
N GLN A 80 7.54 10.86 0.23
CA GLN A 80 7.92 12.25 0.43
C GLN A 80 7.26 13.18 -0.60
N GLU A 81 7.20 12.78 -1.87
CA GLU A 81 6.60 13.57 -2.96
C GLU A 81 5.07 13.67 -2.83
N GLU A 82 4.39 12.56 -2.52
CA GLU A 82 2.93 12.49 -2.45
C GLU A 82 2.36 13.09 -1.15
N ILE A 83 2.98 12.83 0.00
CA ILE A 83 2.44 13.21 1.32
C ILE A 83 3.39 14.03 2.20
N GLY A 84 4.57 14.39 1.71
CA GLY A 84 5.54 15.17 2.50
C GLY A 84 6.12 14.42 3.69
N LEU A 85 6.02 13.08 3.72
CA LEU A 85 6.57 12.27 4.81
C LEU A 85 8.10 12.37 4.81
N ASP A 86 8.68 12.83 5.91
CA ASP A 86 10.14 12.91 6.07
C ASP A 86 10.72 11.48 6.16
N PRO A 87 11.60 11.08 5.22
CA PRO A 87 12.21 9.75 5.25
C PRO A 87 12.98 9.44 6.54
N SER A 88 13.44 10.47 7.27
CA SER A 88 14.14 10.29 8.55
C SER A 88 13.24 9.83 9.69
N GLN A 89 11.91 9.96 9.54
CA GLN A 89 10.91 9.48 10.49
C GLN A 89 10.53 8.02 10.27
N VAL A 90 11.00 7.39 9.18
CA VAL A 90 10.60 6.04 8.80
C VAL A 90 11.70 5.04 9.14
N GLU A 91 11.43 4.15 10.10
CA GLU A 91 12.27 2.98 10.32
C GLU A 91 11.83 1.85 9.39
N LEU A 92 12.69 1.48 8.44
CA LEU A 92 12.40 0.38 7.51
C LEU A 92 12.54 -0.98 8.21
N ALA A 93 11.44 -1.74 8.27
CA ALA A 93 11.36 -3.00 8.99
C ALA A 93 11.55 -4.24 8.09
N GLY A 94 11.29 -4.13 6.79
CA GLY A 94 11.26 -5.29 5.90
C GLY A 94 10.52 -5.03 4.60
N ARG A 95 10.34 -6.09 3.83
CA ARG A 95 9.44 -6.13 2.67
C ARG A 95 8.43 -7.25 2.84
N LEU A 96 7.21 -7.04 2.35
CA LEU A 96 6.26 -8.13 2.11
C LEU A 96 6.58 -8.83 0.78
N GLY A 97 5.82 -9.88 0.46
CA GLY A 97 5.87 -10.52 -0.84
C GLY A 97 5.47 -9.53 -1.93
N GLU A 98 6.10 -9.63 -3.10
CA GLU A 98 5.73 -8.83 -4.26
C GLU A 98 4.25 -9.03 -4.60
N TYR A 99 3.58 -7.97 -5.07
CA TYR A 99 2.19 -8.02 -5.48
C TYR A 99 2.06 -7.63 -6.96
N VAL A 100 1.63 -8.58 -7.80
CA VAL A 100 1.43 -8.33 -9.24
C VAL A 100 0.00 -7.86 -9.51
N THR A 101 -0.16 -6.67 -10.07
CA THR A 101 -1.48 -6.07 -10.33
C THR A 101 -2.00 -6.40 -11.71
N GLY A 102 -3.32 -6.43 -11.87
CA GLY A 102 -3.95 -6.53 -13.20
C GLY A 102 -3.69 -5.35 -14.13
N THR A 103 -3.09 -4.26 -13.62
CA THR A 103 -2.69 -3.08 -14.39
C THR A 103 -1.24 -3.14 -14.88
N GLY A 104 -0.53 -4.25 -14.63
CA GLY A 104 0.81 -4.47 -15.16
C GLY A 104 1.94 -3.96 -14.27
N TYR A 105 1.72 -3.85 -12.96
CA TYR A 105 2.78 -3.49 -12.01
C TYR A 105 3.19 -4.69 -11.15
N ALA A 106 4.48 -4.77 -10.85
CA ALA A 106 5.04 -5.67 -9.84
C ALA A 106 5.43 -4.81 -8.64
N ILE A 107 4.54 -4.76 -7.64
CA ILE A 107 4.66 -3.87 -6.50
C ILE A 107 5.47 -4.55 -5.39
N THR A 108 6.57 -3.93 -4.98
CA THR A 108 7.30 -4.29 -3.76
C THR A 108 6.74 -3.49 -2.56
N PRO A 109 6.02 -4.12 -1.60
CA PRO A 109 5.53 -3.42 -0.43
C PRO A 109 6.63 -3.35 0.64
N VAL A 110 7.04 -2.14 0.99
CA VAL A 110 8.11 -1.86 1.95
C VAL A 110 7.49 -1.48 3.29
N LEU A 111 7.78 -2.24 4.35
CA LEU A 111 7.27 -1.95 5.68
C LEU A 111 8.08 -0.81 6.33
N GLY A 112 7.38 0.24 6.76
CA GLY A 112 7.96 1.35 7.52
C GLY A 112 7.26 1.52 8.86
N LEU A 113 8.02 1.68 9.93
CA LEU A 113 7.51 2.04 11.24
C LEU A 113 7.66 3.55 11.42
N LEU A 114 6.56 4.21 11.77
CA LEU A 114 6.55 5.63 12.11
C LEU A 114 6.84 5.81 13.61
N PRO A 115 7.20 7.03 14.06
CA PRO A 115 7.62 7.26 15.43
C PRO A 115 6.60 6.78 16.47
N VAL A 116 7.07 6.01 17.46
CA VAL A 116 6.23 5.45 18.52
C VAL A 116 5.60 6.57 19.35
N GLY A 117 4.30 6.41 19.65
CA GLY A 117 3.53 7.35 20.45
C GLY A 117 3.00 8.56 19.67
N GLN A 118 3.28 8.66 18.37
CA GLN A 118 2.81 9.73 17.51
C GLN A 118 1.70 9.24 16.58
N GLY A 119 0.55 9.92 16.61
CA GLY A 119 -0.53 9.74 15.64
C GLY A 119 -0.21 10.45 14.31
N LEU A 120 -1.04 10.21 13.29
CA LEU A 120 -0.90 10.81 11.95
C LEU A 120 -0.78 12.34 12.01
N GLU A 121 -1.51 12.98 12.91
CA GLU A 121 -1.53 14.43 13.10
C GLU A 121 -0.18 15.01 13.55
N SER A 122 0.69 14.20 14.14
CA SER A 122 2.01 14.62 14.63
C SER A 122 3.12 14.55 13.57
N LEU A 123 2.85 13.91 12.42
CA LEU A 123 3.83 13.68 11.36
C LEU A 123 4.05 14.90 10.44
N ALA A 124 3.31 16.00 10.65
CA ALA A 124 3.43 17.23 9.85
C ALA A 124 3.37 17.00 8.33
N LEU A 125 2.51 16.08 7.89
CA LEU A 125 2.36 15.71 6.48
C LEU A 125 1.90 16.91 5.62
N LEU A 126 2.37 16.93 4.38
CA LEU A 126 2.04 17.93 3.37
C LEU A 126 1.57 17.23 2.08
N PRO A 127 0.30 16.78 2.02
CA PRO A 127 -0.24 16.11 0.85
C PRO A 127 -0.17 16.98 -0.41
N SER A 128 0.33 16.42 -1.50
CA SER A 128 0.32 17.05 -2.81
C SER A 128 -1.13 17.20 -3.29
N PRO A 129 -1.66 18.43 -3.43
CA PRO A 129 -3.05 18.63 -3.82
C PRO A 129 -3.34 18.20 -5.27
N ALA A 130 -2.29 18.00 -6.07
CA ALA A 130 -2.42 17.46 -7.43
C ALA A 130 -2.71 15.95 -7.41
N GLU A 131 -2.22 15.23 -6.40
CA GLU A 131 -2.16 13.77 -6.41
C GLU A 131 -2.95 13.11 -5.29
N VAL A 132 -3.02 13.73 -4.11
CA VAL A 132 -3.62 13.19 -2.90
C VAL A 132 -4.79 14.05 -2.43
N ASP A 133 -5.98 13.45 -2.42
CA ASP A 133 -7.24 14.03 -1.93
C ASP A 133 -7.37 13.90 -0.42
N ALA A 134 -6.89 12.79 0.14
CA ALA A 134 -6.92 12.54 1.58
C ALA A 134 -5.77 11.64 2.02
N VAL A 135 -5.31 11.85 3.26
CA VAL A 135 -4.45 10.92 4.00
C VAL A 135 -5.21 10.49 5.23
N PHE A 136 -5.29 9.18 5.48
CA PHE A 136 -6.07 8.61 6.57
C PHE A 136 -5.45 7.30 7.06
N GLU A 137 -5.99 6.76 8.15
CA GLU A 137 -5.53 5.50 8.73
C GLU A 137 -6.59 4.42 8.61
N LEU A 138 -6.16 3.20 8.27
CA LEU A 138 -6.91 2.00 8.57
C LEU A 138 -6.52 1.52 9.98
N PRO A 139 -7.43 1.50 10.97
CA PRO A 139 -7.08 1.09 12.33
C PRO A 139 -6.56 -0.35 12.38
N MET A 140 -5.55 -0.59 13.21
CA MET A 140 -4.96 -1.91 13.40
C MET A 140 -5.98 -2.94 13.89
N THR A 141 -7.00 -2.51 14.65
CA THR A 141 -8.12 -3.37 15.08
C THR A 141 -8.92 -3.90 13.90
N VAL A 142 -9.14 -3.08 12.87
CA VAL A 142 -9.84 -3.46 11.63
C VAL A 142 -8.94 -4.29 10.72
N LEU A 143 -7.64 -4.01 10.70
CA LEU A 143 -6.67 -4.81 9.95
C LEU A 143 -6.54 -6.23 10.53
N LEU A 144 -6.51 -6.35 11.85
CA LEU A 144 -6.27 -7.63 12.52
C LEU A 144 -7.54 -8.46 12.73
N ASP A 145 -8.73 -7.91 12.49
CA ASP A 145 -9.98 -8.66 12.49
C ASP A 145 -10.02 -9.67 11.31
N PRO A 146 -10.07 -10.99 11.57
CA PRO A 146 -10.10 -12.00 10.51
C PRO A 146 -11.36 -11.97 9.64
N ASP A 147 -12.45 -11.40 10.14
CA ASP A 147 -13.72 -11.33 9.43
C ASP A 147 -13.91 -10.01 8.66
N ALA A 148 -13.03 -9.02 8.88
CA ALA A 148 -13.07 -7.74 8.19
C ALA A 148 -12.85 -7.83 6.66
N PRO A 149 -11.79 -8.49 6.13
CA PRO A 149 -11.57 -8.50 4.69
C PRO A 149 -12.66 -9.29 3.96
N GLN A 150 -13.27 -8.66 2.96
CA GLN A 150 -14.36 -9.26 2.18
C GLN A 150 -13.88 -9.64 0.79
N ARG A 151 -14.20 -10.86 0.36
CA ARG A 151 -14.10 -11.24 -1.06
C ARG A 151 -15.30 -10.71 -1.82
N ARG A 152 -15.04 -9.94 -2.86
CA ARG A 152 -16.05 -9.49 -3.83
C ARG A 152 -15.73 -10.06 -5.20
N ARG A 153 -16.76 -10.14 -6.05
CA ARG A 153 -16.62 -10.61 -7.42
C ARG A 153 -17.25 -9.65 -8.41
N VAL A 154 -16.61 -9.48 -9.56
CA VAL A 154 -17.13 -8.69 -10.68
C VAL A 154 -16.97 -9.48 -11.98
N HIS A 155 -17.92 -9.31 -12.89
CA HIS A 155 -17.81 -9.88 -14.23
C HIS A 155 -17.09 -8.88 -15.14
N PHE A 156 -15.87 -9.21 -15.56
CA PHE A 156 -15.00 -8.34 -16.35
C PHE A 156 -14.35 -9.12 -17.49
N ARG A 157 -14.44 -8.58 -18.72
CA ARG A 157 -13.93 -9.21 -19.96
C ARG A 157 -14.35 -10.68 -20.11
N GLY A 158 -15.63 -10.99 -19.83
CA GLY A 158 -16.20 -12.32 -20.03
C GLY A 158 -15.83 -13.37 -18.96
N ARG A 159 -15.22 -12.96 -17.85
CA ARG A 159 -14.90 -13.85 -16.72
C ARG A 159 -15.29 -13.20 -15.39
N TRP A 160 -15.70 -14.02 -14.44
CA TRP A 160 -15.77 -13.60 -13.04
C TRP A 160 -14.36 -13.44 -12.49
N ARG A 161 -14.14 -12.36 -11.73
CA ARG A 161 -12.89 -12.06 -11.05
C ARG A 161 -13.19 -11.74 -9.61
N GLU A 162 -12.40 -12.29 -8.71
CA GLU A 162 -12.48 -11.99 -7.29
C GLU A 162 -11.42 -10.96 -6.91
N PHE A 163 -11.73 -10.16 -5.90
CA PHE A 163 -10.80 -9.21 -5.31
C PHE A 163 -11.16 -8.97 -3.85
N TRP A 164 -10.16 -8.55 -3.08
CA TRP A 164 -10.34 -8.18 -1.68
C TRP A 164 -10.87 -6.76 -1.55
N VAL A 165 -11.68 -6.55 -0.53
CA VAL A 165 -12.15 -5.24 -0.08
C VAL A 165 -11.97 -5.15 1.43
N TRP A 166 -11.36 -4.07 1.91
CA TRP A 166 -11.30 -3.77 3.33
C TRP A 166 -12.42 -2.80 3.72
N PRO A 167 -13.18 -3.07 4.79
CA PRO A 167 -14.22 -2.17 5.26
C PRO A 167 -13.59 -0.88 5.80
N HIS A 168 -14.13 0.25 5.36
CA HIS A 168 -13.84 1.57 5.90
C HIS A 168 -15.10 2.45 5.73
N PRO A 169 -15.44 3.31 6.70
CA PRO A 169 -16.68 4.09 6.67
C PRO A 169 -16.78 5.03 5.46
N GLU A 170 -15.66 5.60 5.03
CA GLU A 170 -15.63 6.68 4.03
C GLU A 170 -14.90 6.32 2.73
N HIS A 171 -14.17 5.20 2.72
CA HIS A 171 -13.21 4.90 1.67
C HIS A 171 -13.38 3.47 1.18
N TYR A 172 -13.32 3.30 -0.13
CA TYR A 172 -13.42 1.97 -0.73
C TYR A 172 -12.01 1.43 -0.96
N ILE A 173 -11.55 0.56 -0.06
CA ILE A 173 -10.20 -0.02 -0.08
C ILE A 173 -10.27 -1.37 -0.80
N TRP A 174 -9.70 -1.50 -1.99
CA TRP A 174 -9.85 -2.69 -2.83
C TRP A 174 -8.62 -2.95 -3.72
N GLY A 175 -8.63 -4.07 -4.44
CA GLY A 175 -7.59 -4.42 -5.41
C GLY A 175 -6.23 -4.63 -4.75
N ALA A 176 -5.16 -4.17 -5.39
CA ALA A 176 -3.79 -4.35 -4.92
C ALA A 176 -3.57 -3.86 -3.48
N THR A 177 -4.13 -2.71 -3.11
CA THR A 177 -4.06 -2.18 -1.75
C THR A 177 -4.65 -3.15 -0.74
N ALA A 178 -5.86 -3.66 -1.00
CA ALA A 178 -6.49 -4.64 -0.13
C ALA A 178 -5.74 -5.99 -0.11
N GLY A 179 -5.19 -6.42 -1.26
CA GLY A 179 -4.36 -7.62 -1.34
C GLY A 179 -3.07 -7.52 -0.50
N ILE A 180 -2.40 -6.37 -0.52
CA ILE A 180 -1.23 -6.09 0.32
C ILE A 180 -1.63 -6.02 1.80
N LEU A 181 -2.79 -5.43 2.14
CA LEU A 181 -3.31 -5.47 3.51
C LEU A 181 -3.59 -6.89 3.99
N VAL A 182 -4.05 -7.79 3.13
CA VAL A 182 -4.20 -9.22 3.47
C VAL A 182 -2.83 -9.84 3.79
N GLN A 183 -1.80 -9.58 2.98
CA GLN A 183 -0.44 -10.07 3.27
C GLN A 183 0.06 -9.56 4.63
N LEU A 184 -0.11 -8.26 4.90
CA LEU A 184 0.27 -7.64 6.15
C LEU A 184 -0.49 -8.26 7.33
N ALA A 185 -1.81 -8.41 7.23
CA ALA A 185 -2.64 -8.98 8.28
C ALA A 185 -2.25 -10.43 8.59
N THR A 186 -2.02 -11.25 7.56
CA THR A 186 -1.54 -12.64 7.71
C THR A 186 -0.20 -12.68 8.44
N LEU A 187 0.75 -11.83 8.04
CA LEU A 187 2.05 -11.72 8.69
C LEU A 187 1.91 -11.35 10.17
N LEU A 188 1.13 -10.32 10.48
CA LEU A 188 0.98 -9.81 11.84
C LEU A 188 0.21 -10.76 12.77
N ARG A 189 -0.68 -11.60 12.23
CA ARG A 189 -1.40 -12.64 12.99
C ARG A 189 -0.56 -13.88 13.25
N GLY A 190 0.54 -14.08 12.51
CA GLY A 190 1.42 -15.23 12.65
C GLY A 190 0.81 -16.55 12.16
N SER A 191 -0.09 -16.48 11.18
CA SER A 191 -0.84 -17.61 10.61
C SER A 191 -0.37 -17.99 9.22
#